data_AF-A0A1Y4DX12-F1
#
_entry.id   AF-A0A1Y4DX12-F1
#
_cell.length_a   1.000
_cell.length_b   1.000
_cell.length_c   1.000
_cell.angle_alpha   90.00
_cell.angle_beta   90.00
_cell.angle_gamma   90.00
#
_symmetry.space_group_name_H-M   'P 1'
#
loop_
_entity.id
_entity.type
_entity.pdbx_description
1 polymer ?
#
loop_
_entity_poly.entity_id
_entity_poly.type
_entity_poly.pdbx_seq_one_letter_code
_entity_poly.pdbx_strand_id
1 'polypeptide(L)'
;MINDEDQLSASIDEVSADAYETYVQECQDKGFTVDIESESDSFDAFTEEGEHLSLSYYSSSESLNIDLEAALEMADFAWPAVGPAASVPAPPSIHGLVTVNSGSQFTATVDGLTAESFSAYADTCMGAGFTVDYDKGDDFFHADNAAGVHVSLTWKRFGMMGISISAPMEDASTDTGSTDQADTAAEPVAPEAPAADASGVSPDFKATMDSYEAFFNEYADFMAAYQADASSPELLAQYAEMMTRYSDMMQSMDDIDENSLSAADYAYYLEVTGRINAKLLSVAQ
;
A
#
# COMPACT_ATOMS: atom_id res chain seq x y z
N MET A 1 14.47 18.36 10.59
CA MET A 1 13.31 19.13 10.11
C MET A 1 13.04 18.71 8.69
N ILE A 2 11.84 18.20 8.43
CA ILE A 2 11.29 17.97 7.10
C ILE A 2 10.30 19.12 6.85
N ASN A 3 10.26 19.65 5.63
CA ASN A 3 9.34 20.72 5.26
C ASN A 3 9.21 20.72 3.75
N ASP A 4 8.20 20.01 3.27
CA ASP A 4 7.81 19.94 1.86
C ASP A 4 6.31 20.18 1.72
N GLU A 5 5.75 19.88 0.55
CA GLU A 5 4.34 20.13 0.25
C GLU A 5 3.38 19.17 0.96
N ASP A 6 3.85 17.98 1.32
CA ASP A 6 3.04 16.93 1.93
C ASP A 6 3.20 16.89 3.46
N GLN A 7 4.38 17.28 3.96
CA GLN A 7 4.68 17.18 5.39
C GLN A 7 5.62 18.27 5.91
N LEU A 8 5.30 18.73 7.12
CA LEU A 8 6.22 19.43 8.01
C LEU A 8 6.49 18.55 9.23
N SER A 9 7.76 18.28 9.51
CA SER A 9 8.21 17.65 10.76
C SER A 9 9.30 18.50 11.41
N ALA A 10 9.05 18.97 12.63
CA ALA A 10 9.93 19.86 13.37
C ALA A 10 10.06 19.45 14.83
N SER A 11 11.23 19.72 15.42
CA SER A 11 11.48 19.54 16.84
C SER A 11 11.97 20.88 17.41
N ILE A 12 11.33 21.31 18.50
CA ILE A 12 11.56 22.59 19.15
C ILE A 12 12.00 22.32 20.58
N ASP A 13 13.21 22.76 20.94
CA ASP A 13 13.74 22.67 22.31
C ASP A 13 13.31 23.88 23.15
N GLU A 14 13.49 23.78 24.48
CA GLU A 14 13.22 24.83 25.46
C GLU A 14 11.73 25.26 25.49
N VAL A 15 10.82 24.31 25.28
CA VAL A 15 9.36 24.50 25.37
C VAL A 15 8.88 24.15 26.78
N SER A 16 8.34 25.14 27.48
CA SER A 16 7.68 24.91 28.78
C SER A 16 6.31 24.26 28.60
N ALA A 17 5.81 23.59 29.64
CA ALA A 17 4.47 23.00 29.64
C ALA A 17 3.38 24.06 29.34
N ASP A 18 3.45 25.24 29.97
CA ASP A 18 2.52 26.34 29.71
C ASP A 18 2.56 26.81 28.24
N ALA A 19 3.74 26.80 27.60
CA ALA A 19 3.88 27.16 26.20
C ALA A 19 3.28 26.09 25.28
N TYR A 20 3.47 24.81 25.59
CA TYR A 20 2.83 23.70 24.90
C TYR A 20 1.30 23.78 24.99
N GLU A 21 0.74 23.95 26.20
CA GLU A 21 -0.72 24.08 26.39
C GLU A 21 -1.29 25.28 25.61
N THR A 22 -0.57 26.40 25.59
CA THR A 22 -0.95 27.57 24.79
C THR A 22 -0.94 27.25 23.29
N TYR A 23 0.09 26.55 22.81
CA TYR A 23 0.21 26.19 21.39
C TYR A 23 -0.88 25.22 20.95
N VAL A 24 -1.27 24.26 21.79
CA VAL A 24 -2.42 23.37 21.54
C VAL A 24 -3.71 24.18 21.33
N GLN A 25 -3.96 25.21 22.16
CA GLN A 25 -5.12 26.09 21.98
C GLN A 25 -5.06 26.89 20.67
N GLU A 26 -3.88 27.41 20.31
CA GLU A 26 -3.70 28.10 19.03
C GLU A 26 -3.93 27.18 17.82
N CYS A 27 -3.58 25.89 17.91
CA CYS A 27 -3.86 24.91 16.88
C CYS A 27 -5.36 24.61 16.76
N GLN A 28 -6.07 24.50 17.88
CA GLN A 28 -7.53 24.35 17.89
C GLN A 28 -8.22 25.59 17.27
N ASP A 29 -7.76 26.80 17.61
CA ASP A 29 -8.26 28.06 17.03
C ASP A 29 -8.00 28.15 15.51
N LYS A 30 -7.00 27.41 15.00
CA LYS A 30 -6.71 27.30 13.56
C LYS A 30 -7.53 26.24 12.83
N GLY A 31 -8.33 25.45 13.53
CA GLY A 31 -9.26 24.49 12.93
C GLY A 31 -8.98 23.01 13.20
N PHE A 32 -7.88 22.67 13.89
CA PHE A 32 -7.57 21.30 14.30
C PHE A 32 -8.51 20.85 15.43
N THR A 33 -9.74 20.51 15.06
CA THR A 33 -10.87 20.29 15.97
C THR A 33 -11.68 19.04 15.62
N VAL A 34 -11.34 18.36 14.54
CA VAL A 34 -11.99 17.11 14.10
C VAL A 34 -11.17 15.93 14.58
N ASP A 35 -11.86 14.88 15.06
CA ASP A 35 -11.26 13.65 15.61
C ASP A 35 -10.07 13.97 16.51
N ILE A 36 -10.32 14.46 17.73
CA ILE A 36 -9.26 14.87 18.67
C ILE A 36 -8.94 13.71 19.60
N GLU A 37 -7.65 13.35 19.68
CA GLU A 37 -7.07 12.59 20.78
C GLU A 37 -6.03 13.47 21.47
N SER A 38 -6.12 13.59 22.79
CA SER A 38 -5.21 14.45 23.54
C SER A 38 -4.96 13.89 24.93
N GLU A 39 -3.70 13.91 25.32
CA GLU A 39 -3.23 13.64 26.67
C GLU A 39 -2.42 14.84 27.19
N SER A 40 -1.79 14.71 28.36
CA SER A 40 -1.01 15.81 28.96
C SER A 40 0.20 16.22 28.12
N ASP A 41 0.70 15.31 27.31
CA ASP A 41 1.95 15.40 26.56
C ASP A 41 1.76 15.09 25.06
N SER A 42 0.52 14.92 24.60
CA SER A 42 0.21 14.71 23.20
C SER A 42 -1.08 15.41 22.77
N PHE A 43 -1.12 15.81 21.51
CA PHE A 43 -2.31 16.36 20.88
C PHE A 43 -2.33 15.94 19.42
N ASP A 44 -3.39 15.26 19.00
CA ASP A 44 -3.53 14.72 17.66
C ASP A 44 -4.94 14.99 17.13
N ALA A 45 -5.04 15.75 16.05
CA ALA A 45 -6.31 16.25 15.53
C ALA A 45 -6.22 16.57 14.03
N PHE A 46 -7.40 16.71 13.41
CA PHE A 46 -7.56 17.01 11.99
C PHE A 46 -8.33 18.33 11.78
N THR A 47 -8.12 18.96 10.62
CA THR A 47 -9.01 20.01 10.10
C THR A 47 -10.25 19.40 9.42
N GLU A 48 -11.26 20.21 9.09
CA GLU A 48 -12.42 19.72 8.30
C GLU A 48 -11.99 19.27 6.90
N GLU A 49 -10.91 19.87 6.38
CA GLU A 49 -10.30 19.58 5.10
C GLU A 49 -9.39 18.33 5.12
N GLY A 50 -9.09 17.78 6.29
CA GLY A 50 -8.32 16.54 6.45
C GLY A 50 -6.82 16.71 6.65
N GLU A 51 -6.32 17.91 6.91
CA GLU A 51 -4.92 18.11 7.34
C GLU A 51 -4.76 17.54 8.75
N HIS A 52 -3.67 16.80 8.98
CA HIS A 52 -3.42 16.10 10.25
C HIS A 52 -2.31 16.78 11.02
N LEU A 53 -2.57 17.13 12.28
CA LEU A 53 -1.56 17.64 13.20
C LEU A 53 -1.35 16.65 14.34
N SER A 54 -0.10 16.25 14.55
CA SER A 54 0.35 15.49 15.70
C SER A 54 1.42 16.26 16.47
N LEU A 55 1.20 16.45 17.76
CA LEU A 55 2.10 17.11 18.70
C LEU A 55 2.52 16.11 19.77
N SER A 56 3.83 16.02 20.03
CA SER A 56 4.39 15.21 21.12
C SER A 56 5.33 16.05 21.97
N TYR A 57 4.94 16.30 23.21
CA TYR A 57 5.69 17.09 24.19
C TYR A 57 6.46 16.19 25.17
N TYR A 58 7.73 16.47 25.37
CA TYR A 58 8.58 15.71 26.29
C TYR A 58 9.00 16.62 27.43
N SER A 59 8.28 16.54 28.55
CA SER A 59 8.54 17.39 29.72
C SER A 59 9.93 17.19 30.34
N SER A 60 10.56 16.04 30.13
CA SER A 60 11.88 15.71 30.68
C SER A 60 13.02 16.42 29.94
N SER A 61 12.84 16.70 28.65
CA SER A 61 13.77 17.41 27.78
C SER A 61 13.30 18.82 27.41
N GLU A 62 12.10 19.21 27.86
CA GLU A 62 11.45 20.46 27.47
C GLU A 62 11.43 20.62 25.94
N SER A 63 11.06 19.54 25.22
CA SER A 63 11.08 19.51 23.76
C SER A 63 9.71 19.17 23.20
N LEU A 64 9.33 19.81 22.09
CA LEU A 64 8.09 19.58 21.36
C LEU A 64 8.40 19.08 19.95
N ASN A 65 7.87 17.93 19.60
CA ASN A 65 7.80 17.48 18.22
C ASN A 65 6.46 17.89 17.61
N ILE A 66 6.52 18.35 16.37
CA ILE A 66 5.39 18.83 15.58
C ILE A 66 5.47 18.10 14.25
N ASP A 67 4.44 17.30 13.96
CA ASP A 67 4.24 16.66 12.68
C ASP A 67 2.91 17.16 12.11
N LEU A 68 2.96 17.77 10.93
CA LEU A 68 1.81 18.29 10.21
C LEU A 68 1.83 17.67 8.82
N GLU A 69 0.76 16.97 8.48
CA GLU A 69 0.58 16.31 7.18
C GLU A 69 -0.54 17.01 6.42
N ALA A 70 -0.29 17.26 5.13
CA ALA A 70 -1.29 17.79 4.22
C ALA A 70 -2.45 16.80 4.07
N ALA A 71 -3.62 17.34 3.73
CA ALA A 71 -4.78 16.50 3.45
C ALA A 71 -4.50 15.55 2.27
N LEU A 72 -4.88 14.28 2.43
CA LEU A 72 -4.83 13.30 1.35
C LEU A 72 -5.75 13.75 0.21
N GLU A 73 -5.21 13.89 -0.99
CA GLU A 73 -6.02 14.13 -2.18
C GLU A 73 -6.85 12.88 -2.51
N MET A 74 -8.15 12.93 -2.17
CA MET A 74 -9.11 11.84 -2.41
C MET A 74 -10.13 12.22 -3.48
N ALA A 75 -10.67 11.21 -4.15
CA ALA A 75 -11.72 11.36 -5.14
C ALA A 75 -12.66 10.15 -5.17
N ASP A 76 -13.84 10.32 -5.76
CA ASP A 76 -14.71 9.18 -6.06
C ASP A 76 -14.04 8.23 -7.07
N PHE A 77 -14.06 6.94 -6.79
CA PHE A 77 -13.61 5.89 -7.71
C PHE A 77 -14.68 4.82 -7.92
N ALA A 78 -14.54 4.04 -9.00
CA ALA A 78 -15.40 2.89 -9.24
C ALA A 78 -14.82 1.65 -8.57
N TRP A 79 -15.64 0.92 -7.80
CA TRP A 79 -15.22 -0.37 -7.27
C TRP A 79 -14.87 -1.34 -8.41
N PRO A 80 -13.69 -2.00 -8.38
CA PRO A 80 -13.29 -2.85 -9.50
C PRO A 80 -14.23 -4.02 -9.73
N ALA A 81 -14.64 -4.21 -10.99
CA ALA A 81 -15.44 -5.36 -11.41
C ALA A 81 -14.59 -6.58 -11.81
N VAL A 82 -13.26 -6.44 -11.80
CA VAL A 82 -12.27 -7.48 -12.14
C VAL A 82 -11.14 -7.50 -11.11
N GLY A 83 -10.34 -8.55 -11.14
CA GLY A 83 -9.25 -8.73 -10.18
C GLY A 83 -9.73 -9.19 -8.80
N PRO A 84 -8.86 -9.18 -7.78
CA PRO A 84 -9.19 -9.71 -6.46
C PRO A 84 -10.31 -8.91 -5.77
N ALA A 85 -10.38 -7.60 -6.01
CA ALA A 85 -11.43 -6.73 -5.46
C ALA A 85 -12.85 -7.09 -5.92
N ALA A 86 -13.00 -7.71 -7.10
CA ALA A 86 -14.30 -8.18 -7.58
C ALA A 86 -14.91 -9.29 -6.71
N SER A 87 -14.06 -9.99 -5.92
CA SER A 87 -14.50 -11.01 -4.98
C SER A 87 -14.95 -10.45 -3.63
N VAL A 88 -14.74 -9.16 -3.39
CA VAL A 88 -15.08 -8.46 -2.14
C VAL A 88 -16.27 -7.52 -2.41
N PRO A 89 -17.30 -7.49 -1.55
CA PRO A 89 -18.40 -6.53 -1.68
C PRO A 89 -17.85 -5.09 -1.68
N ALA A 90 -18.47 -4.16 -2.39
CA ALA A 90 -18.03 -2.77 -2.38
C ALA A 90 -18.18 -2.15 -0.96
N PRO A 91 -17.24 -1.31 -0.52
CA PRO A 91 -17.32 -0.61 0.76
C PRO A 91 -18.49 0.38 0.79
N PRO A 92 -18.90 0.82 2.00
CA PRO A 92 -20.01 1.78 2.14
C PRO A 92 -19.73 3.15 1.51
N SER A 93 -18.46 3.50 1.33
CA SER A 93 -17.98 4.71 0.67
C SER A 93 -17.06 4.33 -0.49
N ILE A 94 -17.14 5.09 -1.58
CA ILE A 94 -16.25 4.99 -2.75
C ILE A 94 -15.44 6.28 -2.97
N HIS A 95 -15.45 7.18 -1.99
CA HIS A 95 -14.59 8.35 -1.97
C HIS A 95 -13.28 7.96 -1.27
N GLY A 96 -12.15 8.19 -1.92
CA GLY A 96 -10.87 7.71 -1.41
C GLY A 96 -9.70 7.85 -2.39
N LEU A 97 -8.63 7.12 -2.08
CA LEU A 97 -7.41 7.04 -2.88
C LEU A 97 -7.07 5.57 -3.14
N VAL A 98 -7.05 5.20 -4.43
CA VAL A 98 -6.56 3.88 -4.87
C VAL A 98 -5.05 3.98 -5.10
N THR A 99 -4.28 3.16 -4.39
CA THR A 99 -2.81 3.13 -4.51
C THR A 99 -2.32 1.94 -5.33
N VAL A 100 -3.08 0.83 -5.36
CA VAL A 100 -2.76 -0.35 -6.15
C VAL A 100 -4.06 -0.92 -6.74
N ASN A 101 -4.05 -1.23 -8.04
CA ASN A 101 -5.10 -2.01 -8.70
C ASN A 101 -4.48 -2.87 -9.80
N SER A 102 -4.30 -4.16 -9.51
CA SER A 102 -3.66 -5.12 -10.38
C SER A 102 -4.42 -6.45 -10.40
N GLY A 103 -3.99 -7.38 -11.23
CA GLY A 103 -4.57 -8.73 -11.28
C GLY A 103 -4.38 -9.54 -9.99
N SER A 104 -3.43 -9.17 -9.14
CA SER A 104 -3.09 -9.89 -7.91
C SER A 104 -3.30 -9.07 -6.63
N GLN A 105 -3.49 -7.76 -6.72
CA GLN A 105 -3.65 -6.90 -5.55
C GLN A 105 -4.57 -5.71 -5.82
N PHE A 106 -5.34 -5.33 -4.83
CA PHE A 106 -6.05 -4.05 -4.77
C PHE A 106 -5.80 -3.40 -3.41
N THR A 107 -5.38 -2.14 -3.40
CA THR A 107 -5.19 -1.36 -2.18
C THR A 107 -5.81 0.02 -2.35
N ALA A 108 -6.64 0.42 -1.40
CA ALA A 108 -7.24 1.75 -1.35
C ALA A 108 -7.39 2.23 0.10
N THR A 109 -7.42 3.55 0.30
CA THR A 109 -7.96 4.17 1.51
C THR A 109 -9.27 4.84 1.15
N VAL A 110 -10.34 4.56 1.89
CA VAL A 110 -11.67 5.19 1.73
C VAL A 110 -12.00 6.03 2.95
N ASP A 111 -12.70 7.15 2.77
CA ASP A 111 -13.13 8.03 3.84
C ASP A 111 -14.66 8.05 4.00
N GLY A 112 -15.16 8.93 4.88
CA GLY A 112 -16.59 9.10 5.10
C GLY A 112 -17.25 7.96 5.87
N LEU A 113 -16.45 7.19 6.62
CA LEU A 113 -16.92 6.07 7.42
C LEU A 113 -17.04 6.44 8.90
N THR A 114 -17.86 5.67 9.61
CA THR A 114 -17.88 5.59 11.08
C THR A 114 -17.35 4.24 11.54
N ALA A 115 -16.89 4.13 12.79
CA ALA A 115 -16.49 2.86 13.38
C ALA A 115 -17.60 1.79 13.29
N GLU A 116 -18.87 2.19 13.41
CA GLU A 116 -20.02 1.30 13.21
C GLU A 116 -20.11 0.80 11.76
N SER A 117 -19.93 1.68 10.78
CA SER A 117 -19.96 1.31 9.35
C SER A 117 -18.77 0.43 8.95
N PHE A 118 -17.60 0.62 9.58
CA PHE A 118 -16.44 -0.25 9.43
C PHE A 118 -16.74 -1.66 9.95
N SER A 119 -17.24 -1.76 11.18
CA SER A 119 -17.57 -3.06 11.79
C SER A 119 -18.66 -3.80 11.00
N ALA A 120 -19.67 -3.08 10.50
CA ALA A 120 -20.71 -3.63 9.64
C ALA A 120 -20.17 -4.07 8.27
N TYR A 121 -19.17 -3.39 7.73
CA TYR A 121 -18.53 -3.79 6.48
C TYR A 121 -17.67 -5.05 6.67
N ALA A 122 -16.95 -5.19 7.79
CA ALA A 122 -16.29 -6.45 8.13
C ALA A 122 -17.29 -7.62 8.19
N ASP A 123 -18.48 -7.42 8.81
CA ASP A 123 -19.55 -8.43 8.81
C ASP A 123 -20.08 -8.73 7.40
N THR A 124 -20.11 -7.72 6.53
CA THR A 124 -20.50 -7.89 5.11
C THR A 124 -19.48 -8.75 4.36
N CYS A 125 -18.18 -8.55 4.60
CA CYS A 125 -17.12 -9.41 4.05
C CYS A 125 -17.25 -10.86 4.57
N MET A 126 -17.51 -11.06 5.86
CA MET A 126 -17.77 -12.39 6.41
C MET A 126 -18.99 -13.05 5.76
N GLY A 127 -20.09 -12.29 5.58
CA GLY A 127 -21.28 -12.75 4.87
C GLY A 127 -21.05 -13.10 3.39
N ALA A 128 -20.03 -12.50 2.77
CA ALA A 128 -19.58 -12.80 1.42
C ALA A 128 -18.63 -14.02 1.33
N GLY A 129 -18.31 -14.65 2.47
CA GLY A 129 -17.54 -15.90 2.53
C GLY A 129 -16.07 -15.74 2.95
N PHE A 130 -15.66 -14.56 3.41
CA PHE A 130 -14.34 -14.34 4.01
C PHE A 130 -14.35 -14.75 5.49
N THR A 131 -14.19 -16.05 5.72
CA THR A 131 -14.29 -16.68 7.05
C THR A 131 -13.15 -17.64 7.37
N VAL A 132 -12.22 -17.85 6.44
CA VAL A 132 -11.05 -18.71 6.62
C VAL A 132 -9.95 -17.88 7.28
N ASP A 133 -9.26 -18.45 8.27
CA ASP A 133 -8.16 -17.84 9.01
C ASP A 133 -8.40 -16.37 9.41
N TYR A 134 -9.64 -16.09 9.85
CA TYR A 134 -10.06 -14.73 10.15
C TYR A 134 -9.59 -14.26 11.53
N ASP A 135 -9.32 -12.96 11.62
CA ASP A 135 -9.21 -12.22 12.87
C ASP A 135 -9.98 -10.89 12.75
N LYS A 136 -10.59 -10.46 13.85
CA LYS A 136 -11.44 -9.28 13.90
C LYS A 136 -11.29 -8.57 15.24
N GLY A 137 -10.90 -7.30 15.17
CA GLY A 137 -10.88 -6.36 16.29
C GLY A 137 -11.84 -5.19 16.08
N ASP A 138 -11.70 -4.17 16.93
CA ASP A 138 -12.47 -2.93 16.79
C ASP A 138 -11.97 -2.08 15.61
N ASP A 139 -10.68 -2.18 15.31
CA ASP A 139 -9.94 -1.38 14.32
C ASP A 139 -9.35 -2.21 13.18
N PHE A 140 -9.56 -3.52 13.15
CA PHE A 140 -9.08 -4.37 12.06
C PHE A 140 -10.00 -5.54 11.75
N PHE A 141 -9.92 -6.04 10.52
CA PHE A 141 -10.48 -7.32 10.11
C PHE A 141 -9.60 -7.90 9.01
N HIS A 142 -9.24 -9.17 9.10
CA HIS A 142 -8.67 -9.88 7.96
C HIS A 142 -9.20 -11.29 7.88
N ALA A 143 -9.30 -11.83 6.67
CA ALA A 143 -9.78 -13.17 6.41
C ALA A 143 -9.50 -13.59 4.97
N ASP A 144 -9.49 -14.89 4.74
CA ASP A 144 -9.51 -15.47 3.41
C ASP A 144 -10.91 -15.98 3.06
N ASN A 145 -11.23 -15.99 1.76
CA ASN A 145 -12.35 -16.76 1.25
C ASN A 145 -11.92 -18.17 0.81
N ALA A 146 -12.88 -19.02 0.44
CA ALA A 146 -12.59 -20.39 0.01
C ALA A 146 -11.73 -20.51 -1.26
N ALA A 147 -11.62 -19.43 -2.05
CA ALA A 147 -10.74 -19.38 -3.23
C ALA A 147 -9.32 -18.88 -2.88
N GLY A 148 -9.04 -18.59 -1.61
CA GLY A 148 -7.76 -18.07 -1.13
C GLY A 148 -7.52 -16.59 -1.43
N VAL A 149 -8.57 -15.84 -1.81
CA VAL A 149 -8.47 -14.38 -1.87
C VAL A 149 -8.45 -13.86 -0.43
N HIS A 150 -7.44 -13.06 -0.11
CA HIS A 150 -7.27 -12.43 1.19
C HIS A 150 -7.87 -11.02 1.17
N VAL A 151 -8.59 -10.66 2.23
CA VAL A 151 -9.00 -9.28 2.52
C VAL A 151 -8.44 -8.86 3.86
N SER A 152 -7.90 -7.64 3.92
CA SER A 152 -7.45 -6.99 5.14
C SER A 152 -8.01 -5.56 5.17
N LEU A 153 -8.71 -5.24 6.25
CA LEU A 153 -9.33 -3.96 6.54
C LEU A 153 -8.66 -3.39 7.79
N THR A 154 -8.32 -2.10 7.75
CA THR A 154 -7.76 -1.38 8.90
C THR A 154 -8.50 -0.07 9.06
N TRP A 155 -9.12 0.12 10.22
CA TRP A 155 -9.66 1.40 10.63
C TRP A 155 -8.51 2.38 10.89
N LYS A 156 -8.65 3.57 10.35
CA LYS A 156 -7.75 4.70 10.57
C LYS A 156 -8.56 5.84 11.18
N ARG A 157 -7.86 6.79 11.79
CA ARG A 157 -8.49 8.01 12.30
C ARG A 157 -9.08 8.84 11.16
N PHE A 158 -9.90 9.83 11.51
CA PHE A 158 -10.65 10.70 10.60
C PHE A 158 -11.66 9.94 9.72
N GLY A 159 -12.24 8.86 10.25
CA GLY A 159 -13.28 8.11 9.53
C GLY A 159 -12.77 7.40 8.28
N MET A 160 -11.47 7.06 8.25
CA MET A 160 -10.82 6.42 7.13
C MET A 160 -10.71 4.91 7.33
N MET A 161 -10.76 4.14 6.25
CA MET A 161 -10.48 2.71 6.24
C MET A 161 -9.47 2.39 5.14
N GLY A 162 -8.38 1.73 5.52
CA GLY A 162 -7.49 1.04 4.59
C GLY A 162 -8.10 -0.30 4.18
N ILE A 163 -8.08 -0.58 2.88
CA ILE A 163 -8.50 -1.85 2.28
C ILE A 163 -7.30 -2.40 1.51
N SER A 164 -6.92 -3.63 1.80
CA SER A 164 -5.95 -4.41 1.03
C SER A 164 -6.58 -5.75 0.67
N ILE A 165 -6.48 -6.13 -0.59
CA ILE A 165 -7.04 -7.37 -1.13
C ILE A 165 -5.97 -8.01 -1.99
N SER A 166 -5.65 -9.27 -1.75
CA SER A 166 -4.71 -10.01 -2.58
C SER A 166 -5.32 -11.28 -3.12
N ALA A 167 -5.01 -11.59 -4.38
CA ALA A 167 -5.31 -12.88 -4.97
C ALA A 167 -4.61 -14.01 -4.20
N PRO A 168 -5.12 -15.24 -4.25
CA PRO A 168 -4.40 -16.40 -3.73
C PRO A 168 -3.01 -16.46 -4.36
N MET A 169 -1.99 -16.71 -3.54
CA MET A 169 -0.70 -17.13 -4.07
C MET A 169 -0.89 -18.49 -4.73
N GLU A 170 -0.46 -18.67 -5.98
CA GLU A 170 -0.40 -20.00 -6.59
C GLU A 170 0.59 -20.84 -5.78
N ASP A 171 0.05 -21.78 -5.00
CA ASP A 171 0.85 -22.65 -4.18
C ASP A 171 1.59 -23.66 -5.07
N ALA A 172 2.88 -23.43 -5.27
CA ALA A 172 3.81 -24.41 -5.80
C ALA A 172 4.17 -25.44 -4.72
N SER A 173 3.20 -26.12 -4.10
CA SER A 173 3.34 -27.44 -3.45
C SER A 173 2.06 -27.91 -2.75
N THR A 174 1.32 -28.80 -3.39
CA THR A 174 0.61 -29.85 -2.65
C THR A 174 0.92 -31.21 -3.27
N ASP A 175 1.80 -31.93 -2.58
CA ASP A 175 2.08 -33.35 -2.75
C ASP A 175 0.82 -34.18 -2.46
N THR A 176 0.47 -34.97 -3.48
CA THR A 176 -0.30 -36.22 -3.57
C THR A 176 -1.15 -36.70 -2.39
N GLY A 177 -2.47 -36.73 -2.61
CA GLY A 177 -3.46 -37.46 -1.79
C GLY A 177 -4.76 -37.76 -2.54
N SER A 178 -4.73 -38.79 -3.38
CA SER A 178 -5.78 -39.34 -4.27
C SER A 178 -7.20 -39.52 -3.67
N THR A 179 -8.27 -39.17 -4.41
CA THR A 179 -9.15 -40.16 -5.12
C THR A 179 -10.36 -39.51 -5.83
N ASP A 180 -10.50 -39.90 -7.12
CA ASP A 180 -11.69 -40.11 -7.96
C ASP A 180 -12.79 -39.05 -8.18
N GLN A 181 -12.74 -38.49 -9.40
CA GLN A 181 -13.80 -38.34 -10.42
C GLN A 181 -15.28 -38.52 -10.03
N ALA A 182 -16.08 -37.48 -10.32
CA ALA A 182 -17.27 -37.59 -11.17
C ALA A 182 -17.72 -36.20 -11.70
N ASP A 183 -17.37 -35.95 -12.96
CA ASP A 183 -18.16 -35.38 -14.07
C ASP A 183 -19.48 -34.61 -13.75
N THR A 184 -19.58 -33.35 -14.22
CA THR A 184 -20.52 -32.90 -15.29
C THR A 184 -20.99 -31.44 -15.12
N ALA A 185 -20.87 -30.71 -16.23
CA ALA A 185 -21.72 -29.62 -16.75
C ALA A 185 -21.26 -28.15 -16.64
N ALA A 186 -21.06 -27.62 -17.85
CA ALA A 186 -21.56 -26.35 -18.40
C ALA A 186 -20.64 -25.13 -18.33
N GLU A 187 -19.99 -24.85 -19.47
CA GLU A 187 -19.76 -23.47 -19.93
C GLU A 187 -21.09 -22.70 -19.93
N PRO A 188 -21.04 -21.38 -19.67
CA PRO A 188 -21.27 -20.46 -20.79
C PRO A 188 -20.46 -19.15 -20.76
N VAL A 189 -19.87 -18.83 -21.92
CA VAL A 189 -19.64 -17.53 -22.59
C VAL A 189 -18.97 -16.37 -21.81
N ALA A 190 -17.73 -16.09 -22.21
CA ALA A 190 -17.05 -14.80 -22.05
C ALA A 190 -17.53 -13.77 -23.10
N PRO A 191 -17.63 -12.47 -22.78
CA PRO A 191 -17.71 -11.41 -23.79
C PRO A 191 -16.29 -10.96 -24.19
N GLU A 192 -16.10 -10.84 -25.51
CA GLU A 192 -14.88 -10.37 -26.17
C GLU A 192 -14.46 -8.96 -25.75
N ALA A 193 -13.17 -8.80 -25.44
CA ALA A 193 -12.44 -7.53 -25.42
C ALA A 193 -11.84 -7.26 -26.82
N PRO A 194 -11.64 -5.99 -27.24
CA PRO A 194 -11.14 -5.68 -28.57
C PRO A 194 -9.67 -6.06 -28.72
N ALA A 195 -9.36 -6.77 -29.80
CA ALA A 195 -8.03 -7.18 -30.19
C ALA A 195 -7.15 -5.98 -30.60
N ALA A 196 -5.96 -5.91 -30.03
CA ALA A 196 -4.76 -5.45 -30.71
C ALA A 196 -3.78 -6.63 -30.76
N ASP A 197 -3.65 -7.21 -31.94
CA ASP A 197 -2.80 -8.35 -32.24
C ASP A 197 -1.33 -7.89 -32.29
N ALA A 198 -0.54 -8.28 -31.29
CA ALA A 198 0.92 -8.29 -31.36
C ALA A 198 1.40 -9.55 -30.64
N SER A 199 1.76 -10.57 -31.43
CA SER A 199 2.22 -11.86 -30.93
C SER A 199 3.65 -11.74 -30.38
N GLY A 200 3.77 -11.35 -29.11
CA GLY A 200 5.03 -11.41 -28.35
C GLY A 200 5.42 -10.08 -27.70
N VAL A 201 6.25 -10.18 -26.66
CA VAL A 201 6.82 -9.03 -25.95
C VAL A 201 7.68 -8.21 -26.90
N SER A 202 7.43 -6.91 -26.95
CA SER A 202 8.22 -5.92 -27.66
C SER A 202 9.68 -6.00 -27.19
N PRO A 203 10.66 -6.17 -28.11
CA PRO A 203 12.06 -6.35 -27.73
C PRO A 203 12.63 -5.21 -26.87
N ASP A 204 12.23 -3.96 -27.17
CA ASP A 204 12.67 -2.78 -26.43
C ASP A 204 12.08 -2.77 -25.02
N PHE A 205 10.77 -3.06 -24.89
CA PHE A 205 10.12 -3.20 -23.58
C PHE A 205 10.73 -4.32 -22.75
N LYS A 206 10.97 -5.48 -23.37
CA LYS A 206 11.67 -6.60 -22.73
C LYS A 206 13.06 -6.20 -22.24
N ALA A 207 13.85 -5.47 -23.03
CA ALA A 207 15.18 -5.03 -22.62
C ALA A 207 15.12 -4.06 -21.43
N THR A 208 14.14 -3.13 -21.43
CA THR A 208 13.90 -2.21 -20.31
C THR A 208 13.52 -2.97 -19.03
N MET A 209 12.62 -3.95 -19.13
CA MET A 209 12.24 -4.79 -18.00
C MET A 209 13.37 -5.70 -17.51
N ASP A 210 14.16 -6.28 -18.41
CA ASP A 210 15.34 -7.09 -18.04
C ASP A 210 16.38 -6.24 -17.31
N SER A 211 16.56 -4.98 -17.72
CA SER A 211 17.44 -4.04 -17.02
C SER A 211 16.90 -3.64 -15.65
N TYR A 212 15.58 -3.47 -15.53
CA TYR A 212 14.87 -3.24 -14.27
C TYR A 212 15.07 -4.41 -13.30
N GLU A 213 14.88 -5.65 -13.77
CA GLU A 213 15.13 -6.87 -13.00
C GLU A 213 16.59 -6.98 -12.53
N ALA A 214 17.54 -6.71 -13.42
CA ALA A 214 18.96 -6.75 -13.08
C ALA A 214 19.32 -5.74 -11.96
N PHE A 215 18.77 -4.52 -12.01
CA PHE A 215 19.00 -3.52 -10.97
C PHE A 215 18.51 -4.01 -9.59
N PHE A 216 17.30 -4.56 -9.50
CA PHE A 216 16.79 -5.05 -8.21
C PHE A 216 17.48 -6.33 -7.73
N ASN A 217 17.96 -7.17 -8.64
CA ASN A 217 18.82 -8.29 -8.26
C ASN A 217 20.13 -7.81 -7.62
N GLU A 218 20.77 -6.79 -8.18
CA GLU A 218 21.96 -6.17 -7.61
C GLU A 218 21.67 -5.48 -6.28
N TYR A 219 20.52 -4.81 -6.14
CA TYR A 219 20.07 -4.24 -4.88
C TYR A 219 19.87 -5.31 -3.80
N ALA A 220 19.26 -6.44 -4.14
CA ALA A 220 19.09 -7.55 -3.20
C ALA A 220 20.46 -8.12 -2.76
N ASP A 221 21.37 -8.34 -3.70
CA ASP A 221 22.72 -8.82 -3.40
C ASP A 221 23.51 -7.79 -2.55
N PHE A 222 23.33 -6.48 -2.79
CA PHE A 222 23.85 -5.40 -1.95
C PHE A 222 23.29 -5.47 -0.53
N MET A 223 21.97 -5.63 -0.37
CA MET A 223 21.32 -5.72 0.94
C MET A 223 21.82 -6.92 1.75
N ALA A 224 22.02 -8.07 1.10
CA ALA A 224 22.62 -9.25 1.74
C ALA A 224 24.07 -8.98 2.19
N ALA A 225 24.88 -8.33 1.35
CA ALA A 225 26.26 -7.96 1.69
C ALA A 225 26.31 -6.90 2.82
N TYR A 226 25.38 -5.95 2.82
CA TYR A 226 25.24 -4.91 3.84
C TYR A 226 24.84 -5.47 5.20
N GLN A 227 23.90 -6.43 5.24
CA GLN A 227 23.56 -7.14 6.47
C GLN A 227 24.74 -7.96 7.03
N ALA A 228 25.57 -8.51 6.16
CA ALA A 228 26.74 -9.29 6.56
C ALA A 228 27.89 -8.42 7.13
N ASP A 229 28.16 -7.25 6.54
CA ASP A 229 29.17 -6.29 7.03
C ASP A 229 28.89 -4.85 6.59
N ALA A 230 28.07 -4.14 7.37
CA ALA A 230 27.69 -2.75 7.11
C ALA A 230 28.86 -1.74 7.15
N SER A 231 30.06 -2.15 7.61
CA SER A 231 31.23 -1.25 7.73
C SER A 231 32.18 -1.31 6.53
N SER A 232 31.86 -2.09 5.50
CA SER A 232 32.73 -2.24 4.33
C SER A 232 32.79 -0.96 3.48
N PRO A 233 33.98 -0.37 3.24
CA PRO A 233 34.12 0.81 2.39
C PRO A 233 33.77 0.54 0.92
N GLU A 234 33.73 -0.73 0.49
CA GLU A 234 33.28 -1.14 -0.85
C GLU A 234 31.75 -1.02 -1.02
N LEU A 235 30.98 -1.10 0.08
CA LEU A 235 29.52 -0.90 0.07
C LEU A 235 29.14 0.58 -0.05
N LEU A 236 29.94 1.49 0.52
CA LEU A 236 29.73 2.93 0.37
C LEU A 236 29.87 3.39 -1.09
N ALA A 237 30.83 2.82 -1.82
CA ALA A 237 31.02 3.09 -3.25
C ALA A 237 29.86 2.51 -4.08
N GLN A 238 29.44 1.27 -3.80
CA GLN A 238 28.30 0.62 -4.46
C GLN A 238 26.98 1.36 -4.22
N TYR A 239 26.77 1.92 -3.03
CA TYR A 239 25.55 2.69 -2.72
C TYR A 239 25.42 3.96 -3.57
N ALA A 240 26.52 4.70 -3.79
CA ALA A 240 26.51 5.89 -4.64
C ALA A 240 26.26 5.56 -6.12
N GLU A 241 26.81 4.45 -6.61
CA GLU A 241 26.56 3.95 -7.97
C GLU A 241 25.11 3.49 -8.14
N MET A 242 24.54 2.86 -7.12
CA MET A 242 23.15 2.40 -7.10
C MET A 242 22.15 3.57 -7.08
N MET A 243 22.42 4.64 -6.35
CA MET A 243 21.61 5.87 -6.40
C MET A 243 21.61 6.51 -7.80
N THR A 244 22.74 6.48 -8.51
CA THR A 244 22.82 7.00 -9.88
C THR A 244 21.98 6.13 -10.83
N ARG A 245 22.14 4.80 -10.76
CA ARG A 245 21.37 3.86 -11.58
C ARG A 245 19.88 3.85 -11.25
N TYR A 246 19.49 4.14 -10.01
CA TYR A 246 18.09 4.29 -9.63
C TYR A 246 17.43 5.45 -10.38
N SER A 247 18.10 6.59 -10.48
CA SER A 247 17.60 7.74 -11.25
C SER A 247 17.44 7.41 -12.74
N ASP A 248 18.44 6.75 -13.34
CA ASP A 248 18.37 6.33 -14.74
C ASP A 248 17.24 5.31 -14.97
N MET A 249 17.00 4.43 -13.99
CA MET A 249 15.93 3.45 -14.04
C MET A 249 14.54 4.08 -13.97
N MET A 250 14.33 5.01 -13.02
CA MET A 250 13.07 5.75 -12.89
C MET A 250 12.75 6.52 -14.17
N GLN A 251 13.76 7.14 -14.78
CA GLN A 251 13.59 7.83 -16.06
C GLN A 251 13.24 6.85 -17.20
N SER A 252 13.88 5.68 -17.25
CA SER A 252 13.57 4.66 -18.27
C SER A 252 12.17 4.05 -18.15
N MET A 253 11.57 4.08 -16.94
CA MET A 253 10.19 3.67 -16.72
C MET A 253 9.20 4.77 -17.12
N ASP A 254 9.50 6.03 -16.79
CA ASP A 254 8.67 7.20 -17.15
C ASP A 254 8.62 7.42 -18.68
N ASP A 255 9.70 7.09 -19.39
CA ASP A 255 9.77 7.14 -20.85
C ASP A 255 8.91 6.07 -21.56
N ILE A 256 8.31 5.12 -20.83
CA ILE A 256 7.45 4.08 -21.40
C ILE A 256 6.06 4.68 -21.67
N ASP A 257 5.67 4.76 -22.95
CA ASP A 257 4.29 5.08 -23.31
C ASP A 257 3.38 3.88 -22.99
N GLU A 258 2.70 3.94 -21.86
CA GLU A 258 1.77 2.90 -21.39
C GLU A 258 0.68 2.56 -22.42
N ASN A 259 0.28 3.52 -23.26
CA ASN A 259 -0.75 3.29 -24.29
C ASN A 259 -0.23 2.50 -25.49
N SER A 260 1.09 2.30 -25.57
CA SER A 260 1.75 1.53 -26.64
C SER A 260 1.99 0.06 -26.28
N LEU A 261 1.76 -0.31 -25.01
CA LEU A 261 2.05 -1.65 -24.50
C LEU A 261 1.03 -2.68 -24.97
N SER A 262 1.53 -3.80 -25.50
CA SER A 262 0.70 -4.94 -25.84
C SER A 262 0.32 -5.74 -24.60
N ALA A 263 -0.69 -6.61 -24.72
CA ALA A 263 -1.01 -7.57 -23.66
C ALA A 263 0.19 -8.47 -23.29
N ALA A 264 1.08 -8.77 -24.25
CA ALA A 264 2.29 -9.54 -24.00
C ALA A 264 3.35 -8.71 -23.23
N ASP A 265 3.47 -7.42 -23.52
CA ASP A 265 4.33 -6.50 -22.78
C ASP A 265 3.89 -6.39 -21.31
N TYR A 266 2.59 -6.16 -21.09
CA TYR A 266 2.04 -6.15 -19.74
C TYR A 266 2.25 -7.47 -19.00
N ALA A 267 2.05 -8.62 -19.66
CA ALA A 267 2.34 -9.92 -19.05
C ALA A 267 3.83 -10.04 -18.66
N TYR A 268 4.74 -9.56 -19.51
CA TYR A 268 6.18 -9.60 -19.25
C TYR A 268 6.61 -8.70 -18.09
N TYR A 269 6.02 -7.51 -17.98
CA TYR A 269 6.19 -6.61 -16.84
C TYR A 269 5.81 -7.28 -15.52
N LEU A 270 4.67 -7.98 -15.50
CA LEU A 270 4.18 -8.69 -14.32
C LEU A 270 5.12 -9.84 -13.94
N GLU A 271 5.62 -10.61 -14.92
CA GLU A 271 6.60 -11.67 -14.67
C GLU A 271 7.90 -11.13 -14.06
N VAL A 272 8.43 -10.04 -14.62
CA VAL A 272 9.67 -9.39 -14.15
C VAL A 272 9.49 -8.87 -12.73
N THR A 273 8.40 -8.14 -12.47
CA THR A 273 8.05 -7.63 -11.14
C THR A 273 7.89 -8.76 -10.12
N GLY A 274 7.28 -9.88 -10.51
CA GLY A 274 7.17 -11.07 -9.67
C GLY A 274 8.52 -11.67 -9.27
N ARG A 275 9.46 -11.80 -10.23
CA ARG A 275 10.81 -12.30 -9.96
C ARG A 275 11.61 -11.37 -9.06
N ILE A 276 11.50 -10.05 -9.27
CA ILE A 276 12.10 -9.03 -8.41
C ILE A 276 11.61 -9.18 -6.98
N ASN A 277 10.29 -9.25 -6.77
CA ASN A 277 9.72 -9.39 -5.43
C ASN A 277 10.18 -10.68 -4.75
N ALA A 278 10.19 -11.82 -5.46
CA ALA A 278 10.71 -13.08 -4.91
C ALA A 278 12.19 -12.97 -4.46
N LYS A 279 13.02 -12.26 -5.24
CA LYS A 279 14.42 -12.00 -4.88
C LYS A 279 14.55 -11.08 -3.67
N LEU A 280 13.77 -10.00 -3.60
CA LEU A 280 13.79 -9.07 -2.45
C LEU A 280 13.35 -9.75 -1.15
N LEU A 281 12.34 -10.64 -1.20
CA LEU A 281 11.94 -11.41 -0.02
C LEU A 281 13.04 -12.37 0.46
N SER A 282 13.85 -12.91 -0.46
CA SER A 282 14.94 -13.84 -0.10
C SER A 282 16.08 -13.19 0.69
N VAL A 283 16.19 -11.85 0.68
CA VAL A 283 17.22 -11.10 1.42
C VAL A 283 16.68 -10.39 2.67
N ALA A 284 15.37 -10.48 2.92
CA ALA A 284 14.72 -9.96 4.13
C ALA A 284 14.64 -10.99 5.28
N GLN A 285 15.14 -12.21 5.06
CA GLN A 285 15.24 -13.30 6.04
C GLN A 285 16.67 -13.46 6.58
#